data_AF-A0A9W7D4Z4-F1
#
_entry.id   AF-A0A9W7D4Z4-F1
#
_cell.length_a   1.000
_cell.length_b   1.000
_cell.length_c   1.000
_cell.angle_alpha   90.00
_cell.angle_beta   90.00
_cell.angle_gamma   90.00
#
_symmetry.space_group_name_H-M   'P 1'
#
loop_
_entity.id
_entity.type
_entity.pdbx_description
1 polymer ?
#
loop_
_entity_poly.entity_id
_entity_poly.type
_entity_poly.pdbx_seq_one_letter_code
_entity_poly.pdbx_strand_id
1 'polypeptide(L)'
;MATRSWISFRIHTMKTSTWVRTALTIAVASVHASASRDNPDVGEGFDFLHGTVEDATEKLVGTLIPNTPPDATKQDSMSGRYFAPFGTDAPSEELFQRNGSLAKLAPIINVAEEALNQPIPTNKWWGNLIHVTATNKTENFPAWANPYALKLPKEPPFGLQTCYHFTYRDIAPEVNGTVKWYTHGLHNDLTLSANEFFNSSKPYYEVYEWDDIGIKLRTCDRTNRTCMDSALVSGMAFVSAAYDGLTPRIDTEHDITHVDDSAPGKFVIHLNNSQTWVLYASDKSISFRVEDSVVTQADAKTRSLMSAVASARRTLERKLESD
;
A
#
# COMPACT_ATOMS: atom_id res chain seq x y z
N MET A 1 30.98 -40.56 50.95
CA MET A 1 31.53 -41.86 50.54
C MET A 1 31.15 -42.06 49.07
N ALA A 2 32.16 -42.14 48.18
CA ALA A 2 32.10 -42.35 46.70
C ALA A 2 31.35 -41.28 45.88
N THR A 3 31.93 -40.29 45.18
CA THR A 3 33.03 -40.17 44.18
C THR A 3 32.89 -41.01 42.88
N ARG A 4 33.16 -40.30 41.76
CA ARG A 4 33.52 -40.71 40.38
C ARG A 4 32.36 -40.60 39.35
N SER A 5 32.54 -40.14 38.11
CA SER A 5 33.74 -39.85 37.31
C SER A 5 33.42 -38.87 36.18
N TRP A 6 34.40 -38.05 35.81
CA TRP A 6 34.47 -37.30 34.55
C TRP A 6 34.89 -38.22 33.39
N ILE A 7 34.46 -37.90 32.16
CA ILE A 7 35.24 -38.15 30.92
C ILE A 7 35.11 -36.92 30.00
N SER A 8 36.24 -36.24 29.82
CA SER A 8 36.58 -35.35 28.72
C SER A 8 37.18 -36.19 27.59
N PHE A 9 37.09 -35.80 26.30
CA PHE A 9 38.24 -35.90 25.39
C PHE A 9 38.07 -35.08 24.07
N ARG A 10 39.02 -34.15 23.94
CA ARG A 10 39.79 -33.65 22.77
C ARG A 10 39.17 -33.36 21.40
N ILE A 11 39.44 -32.11 21.02
CA ILE A 11 39.75 -31.54 19.71
C ILE A 11 40.73 -32.42 18.89
N HIS A 12 40.42 -32.57 17.59
CA HIS A 12 41.41 -32.72 16.53
C HIS A 12 41.11 -31.75 15.38
N THR A 13 42.16 -31.01 15.01
CA THR A 13 42.31 -30.09 13.89
C THR A 13 42.71 -30.82 12.60
N MET A 14 42.70 -30.07 11.49
CA MET A 14 43.18 -30.34 10.11
C MET A 14 42.02 -30.57 9.12
N LYS A 15 41.98 -30.02 7.90
CA LYS A 15 42.91 -29.18 7.13
C LYS A 15 42.11 -28.54 5.99
N THR A 16 42.59 -27.37 5.58
CA THR A 16 42.21 -26.55 4.41
C THR A 16 41.97 -27.32 3.11
N SER A 17 40.92 -26.96 2.37
CA SER A 17 40.88 -27.07 0.91
C SER A 17 40.16 -25.83 0.35
N THR A 18 40.96 -25.00 -0.29
CA THR A 18 40.67 -23.70 -0.88
C THR A 18 39.75 -23.83 -2.10
N TRP A 19 38.61 -23.15 -2.09
CA TRP A 19 37.89 -22.78 -3.32
C TRP A 19 37.84 -21.26 -3.38
N VAL A 20 38.71 -20.69 -4.21
CA VAL A 20 38.69 -19.28 -4.58
C VAL A 20 37.48 -19.08 -5.50
N ARG A 21 36.44 -18.39 -5.00
CA ARG A 21 35.45 -17.74 -5.86
C ARG A 21 35.80 -16.26 -5.91
N THR A 22 36.31 -15.83 -7.05
CA THR A 22 36.51 -14.42 -7.38
C THR A 22 35.14 -13.75 -7.43
N ALA A 23 34.79 -13.03 -6.37
CA ALA A 23 33.65 -12.12 -6.39
C ALA A 23 34.17 -10.75 -6.87
N LEU A 24 33.71 -10.31 -8.04
CA LEU A 24 33.93 -8.96 -8.53
C LEU A 24 33.03 -8.03 -7.69
N THR A 25 33.60 -7.38 -6.68
CA THR A 25 32.87 -6.39 -5.87
C THR A 25 32.79 -5.09 -6.67
N ILE A 26 31.67 -4.86 -7.37
CA ILE A 26 31.35 -3.52 -7.86
C ILE A 26 30.89 -2.72 -6.64
N ALA A 27 31.72 -1.80 -6.18
CA ALA A 27 31.37 -0.87 -5.12
C ALA A 27 30.32 0.11 -5.66
N VAL A 28 29.04 -0.16 -5.38
CA VAL A 28 27.98 0.84 -5.53
C VAL A 28 28.05 1.74 -4.30
N ALA A 29 28.48 2.98 -4.49
CA ALA A 29 28.43 4.00 -3.45
C ALA A 29 26.95 4.34 -3.17
N SER A 30 26.37 3.69 -2.18
CA SER A 30 25.01 3.97 -1.71
C SER A 30 25.03 5.22 -0.82
N VAL A 31 24.74 6.38 -1.40
CA VAL A 31 24.41 7.58 -0.62
C VAL A 31 23.00 7.39 -0.05
N HIS A 32 22.93 6.96 1.21
CA HIS A 32 21.67 6.82 1.92
C HIS A 32 21.18 8.22 2.36
N ALA A 33 20.05 8.66 1.83
CA ALA A 33 19.29 9.75 2.41
C ALA A 33 18.41 9.17 3.53
N SER A 34 18.81 9.38 4.79
CA SER A 34 17.97 9.05 5.94
C SER A 34 16.87 10.10 6.07
N ALA A 35 15.63 9.73 5.73
CA ALA A 35 14.45 10.54 6.07
C ALA A 35 13.94 10.15 7.47
N SER A 36 13.55 11.14 8.27
CA SER A 36 12.92 10.92 9.58
C SER A 36 11.61 10.11 9.40
N ARG A 37 11.48 9.04 10.18
CA ARG A 37 10.41 8.03 10.08
C ARG A 37 9.03 8.54 10.50
N ASP A 38 8.94 9.68 11.19
CA ASP A 38 7.67 10.25 11.61
C ASP A 38 7.64 11.74 11.27
N ASN A 39 6.86 12.09 10.25
CA ASN A 39 6.52 13.48 9.89
C ASN A 39 7.72 14.32 9.39
N PRO A 40 8.13 14.16 8.11
CA PRO A 40 9.19 14.98 7.53
C PRO A 40 8.73 16.44 7.46
N ASP A 41 9.41 17.33 8.20
CA ASP A 41 9.20 18.77 8.16
C ASP A 41 9.61 19.32 6.78
N VAL A 42 8.64 19.85 6.02
CA VAL A 42 8.86 20.48 4.70
C VAL A 42 9.03 21.99 4.78
N GLY A 43 9.10 22.56 5.99
CA GLY A 43 9.23 23.99 6.24
C GLY A 43 7.92 24.76 6.01
N GLU A 44 7.74 25.87 6.74
CA GLU A 44 6.59 26.77 6.53
C GLU A 44 6.69 27.43 5.13
N GLY A 45 5.63 27.34 4.33
CA GLY A 45 5.51 28.03 3.03
C GLY A 45 5.32 27.15 1.80
N PHE A 46 5.30 25.82 1.92
CA PHE A 46 4.96 24.95 0.78
C PHE A 46 3.44 24.93 0.55
N ASP A 47 2.99 25.59 -0.53
CA ASP A 47 1.62 25.51 -1.03
C ASP A 47 1.61 24.76 -2.38
N PHE A 48 0.98 23.58 -2.40
CA PHE A 48 0.88 22.72 -3.59
C PHE A 48 0.04 23.34 -4.72
N LEU A 49 -0.70 24.43 -4.44
CA LEU A 49 -1.45 25.20 -5.42
C LEU A 49 -0.61 26.30 -6.08
N HIS A 50 0.58 26.60 -5.56
CA HIS A 50 1.37 27.76 -5.97
C HIS A 50 2.34 27.52 -7.15
N GLY A 51 1.96 26.61 -8.06
CA GLY A 51 2.70 26.32 -9.28
C GLY A 51 1.73 25.97 -10.39
N THR A 52 1.17 26.99 -11.06
CA THR A 52 0.38 26.81 -12.27
C THR A 52 1.22 26.09 -13.32
N VAL A 53 0.61 25.12 -14.00
CA VAL A 53 1.23 24.26 -15.03
C VAL A 53 1.81 25.06 -16.23
N GLU A 54 1.49 26.36 -16.35
CA GLU A 54 1.99 27.26 -17.39
C GLU A 54 3.53 27.40 -17.39
N ASP A 55 4.17 27.59 -16.23
CA ASP A 55 5.63 27.80 -16.14
C ASP A 55 6.44 26.56 -16.56
N ALA A 56 5.90 25.36 -16.36
CA ALA A 56 6.54 24.12 -16.79
C ALA A 56 6.37 23.86 -18.29
N THR A 57 5.29 24.38 -18.89
CA THR A 57 4.95 24.14 -20.30
C THR A 57 5.75 25.05 -21.24
N GLU A 58 6.05 26.30 -20.84
CA GLU A 58 6.87 27.20 -21.66
C GLU A 58 8.34 26.75 -21.80
N LYS A 59 8.87 26.00 -20.83
CA LYS A 59 10.25 25.51 -20.86
C LYS A 59 10.49 24.32 -21.80
N LEU A 60 9.43 23.65 -22.25
CA LEU A 60 9.50 22.44 -23.10
C LEU A 60 9.30 22.73 -24.60
N VAL A 61 8.89 23.95 -24.98
CA VAL A 61 8.61 24.32 -26.38
C VAL A 61 9.85 24.90 -27.09
N GLY A 62 10.96 25.09 -26.38
CA GLY A 62 12.22 25.60 -26.95
C GLY A 62 13.06 24.54 -27.67
N THR A 63 13.07 24.61 -29.01
CA THR A 63 14.07 24.02 -29.94
C THR A 63 14.10 22.49 -30.10
N LEU A 64 13.09 21.94 -30.80
CA LEU A 64 13.27 20.72 -31.59
C LEU A 64 13.90 21.08 -32.95
N ILE A 65 15.23 21.00 -33.04
CA ILE A 65 15.94 20.94 -34.33
C ILE A 65 16.22 19.46 -34.62
N PRO A 66 15.80 18.90 -35.76
CA PRO A 66 16.09 17.52 -36.11
C PRO A 66 17.55 17.40 -36.53
N ASN A 67 18.41 16.95 -35.63
CA ASN A 67 19.73 16.46 -35.99
C ASN A 67 19.59 14.99 -36.42
N THR A 68 19.48 14.75 -37.73
CA THR A 68 19.57 13.42 -38.33
C THR A 68 21.04 13.00 -38.40
N PRO A 69 21.49 11.93 -37.72
CA PRO A 69 22.80 11.34 -37.99
C PRO A 69 22.77 10.56 -39.31
N PRO A 70 23.77 10.69 -40.20
CA PRO A 70 23.90 9.85 -41.38
C PRO A 70 24.59 8.55 -40.97
N ASP A 71 23.80 7.54 -40.61
CA ASP A 71 24.06 6.10 -40.81
C ASP A 71 23.14 5.27 -39.90
N ALA A 72 21.91 5.07 -40.34
CA ALA A 72 21.00 4.06 -39.78
C ALA A 72 20.79 2.94 -40.80
N THR A 73 21.88 2.41 -41.36
CA THR A 73 21.87 1.17 -42.15
C THR A 73 22.31 0.02 -41.27
N LYS A 74 21.34 -0.53 -40.53
CA LYS A 74 21.17 -1.95 -40.20
C LYS A 74 20.01 -2.08 -39.23
N GLN A 75 18.81 -2.13 -39.80
CA GLN A 75 17.67 -2.69 -39.09
C GLN A 75 17.87 -4.20 -39.08
N ASP A 76 18.75 -4.66 -38.19
CA ASP A 76 18.87 -6.08 -37.91
C ASP A 76 17.51 -6.55 -37.39
N SER A 77 17.09 -7.70 -37.90
CA SER A 77 15.86 -8.40 -37.51
C SER A 77 16.04 -8.95 -36.09
N MET A 78 16.18 -8.05 -35.12
CA MET A 78 16.08 -8.37 -33.72
C MET A 78 14.60 -8.55 -33.45
N SER A 79 14.20 -9.80 -33.26
CA SER A 79 13.01 -10.16 -32.49
C SER A 79 13.16 -9.59 -31.07
N GLY A 80 13.08 -8.26 -30.95
CA GLY A 80 13.17 -7.52 -29.72
C GLY A 80 11.90 -7.79 -28.94
N ARG A 81 12.01 -8.55 -27.87
CA ARG A 81 10.88 -8.82 -26.98
C ARG A 81 10.39 -7.47 -26.43
N TYR A 82 9.07 -7.27 -26.33
CA TYR A 82 8.45 -6.00 -25.88
C TYR A 82 8.97 -5.48 -24.52
N PHE A 83 9.62 -6.33 -23.71
CA PHE A 83 10.20 -5.99 -22.41
C PHE A 83 11.74 -5.88 -22.42
N ALA A 84 12.38 -5.86 -23.60
CA ALA A 84 13.82 -5.68 -23.71
C ALA A 84 14.21 -4.22 -23.45
N PRO A 85 15.34 -3.95 -22.77
CA PRO A 85 15.80 -2.59 -22.55
C PRO A 85 16.19 -1.94 -23.89
N PHE A 86 15.85 -0.67 -24.06
CA PHE A 86 16.28 0.14 -25.20
C PHE A 86 17.79 0.44 -25.17
N GLY A 87 18.38 0.48 -23.97
CA GLY A 87 19.81 0.65 -23.71
C GLY A 87 20.09 0.44 -22.22
N THR A 88 21.34 0.17 -21.87
CA THR A 88 21.78 -0.06 -20.48
C THR A 88 22.77 0.99 -19.98
N ASP A 89 23.17 1.91 -20.84
CA ASP A 89 24.10 2.98 -20.51
C ASP A 89 23.44 3.99 -19.57
N ALA A 90 24.23 4.56 -18.66
CA ALA A 90 23.75 5.61 -17.78
C ALA A 90 23.40 6.88 -18.58
N PRO A 91 22.41 7.69 -18.14
CA PRO A 91 22.15 9.00 -18.73
C PRO A 91 23.41 9.88 -18.72
N SER A 92 23.57 10.72 -19.75
CA SER A 92 24.70 11.66 -19.84
C SER A 92 24.76 12.59 -18.63
N GLU A 93 25.86 12.55 -17.88
CA GLU A 93 26.07 13.43 -16.72
C GLU A 93 26.33 14.89 -17.12
N GLU A 94 26.73 15.15 -18.38
CA GLU A 94 26.87 16.50 -18.92
C GLU A 94 25.50 17.17 -19.12
N LEU A 95 24.50 16.40 -19.56
CA LEU A 95 23.13 16.88 -19.81
C LEU A 95 22.25 16.78 -18.56
N PHE A 96 22.44 15.74 -17.74
CA PHE A 96 21.61 15.42 -16.59
C PHE A 96 22.46 15.31 -15.32
N GLN A 97 22.64 16.45 -14.66
CA GLN A 97 23.29 16.52 -13.36
C GLN A 97 22.47 15.77 -12.31
N ARG A 98 23.12 14.88 -11.55
CA ARG A 98 22.46 14.13 -10.48
C ARG A 98 21.98 15.08 -9.38
N ASN A 99 20.72 14.94 -8.97
CA ASN A 99 20.14 15.76 -7.91
C ASN A 99 19.22 14.93 -7.00
N GLY A 100 19.49 14.93 -5.70
CA GLY A 100 18.68 14.27 -4.68
C GLY A 100 17.60 15.16 -4.05
N SER A 101 17.42 16.39 -4.51
CA SER A 101 16.51 17.36 -3.90
C SER A 101 15.02 16.98 -4.00
N LEU A 102 14.65 16.02 -4.86
CA LEU A 102 13.27 15.57 -5.01
C LEU A 102 12.68 15.05 -3.69
N ALA A 103 13.49 14.38 -2.86
CA ALA A 103 13.07 13.90 -1.54
C ALA A 103 12.67 15.02 -0.58
N LYS A 104 13.07 16.28 -0.84
CA LYS A 104 12.62 17.45 -0.07
C LYS A 104 11.24 17.95 -0.51
N LEU A 105 10.92 17.81 -1.80
CA LEU A 105 9.66 18.27 -2.39
C LEU A 105 8.54 17.23 -2.23
N ALA A 106 8.89 15.95 -2.40
CA ALA A 106 7.99 14.82 -2.29
C ALA A 106 8.62 13.80 -1.33
N PRO A 107 8.60 14.06 -0.02
CA PRO A 107 9.16 13.13 0.93
C PRO A 107 8.43 11.79 0.83
N ILE A 108 9.22 10.73 0.82
CA ILE A 108 8.70 9.36 0.88
C ILE A 108 8.45 9.06 2.35
N ILE A 109 7.22 8.66 2.64
CA ILE A 109 6.80 8.16 3.94
C ILE A 109 6.29 6.74 3.77
N ASN A 110 6.17 5.99 4.87
CA ASN A 110 5.60 4.65 4.86
C ASN A 110 6.27 3.70 3.85
N VAL A 111 7.57 3.83 3.58
CA VAL A 111 8.34 2.85 2.80
C VAL A 111 9.35 2.21 3.73
N ALA A 112 9.42 0.88 3.70
CA ALA A 112 10.34 0.13 4.52
C ALA A 112 11.78 0.45 4.12
N GLU A 113 12.68 0.52 5.11
CA GLU A 113 14.09 0.89 4.89
C GLU A 113 14.79 -0.11 3.97
N GLU A 114 14.46 -1.40 4.10
CA GLU A 114 14.95 -2.47 3.24
C GLU A 114 14.53 -2.32 1.77
N ALA A 115 13.46 -1.58 1.48
CA ALA A 115 12.94 -1.36 0.14
C ALA A 115 13.53 -0.10 -0.55
N LEU A 116 14.34 0.70 0.17
CA LEU A 116 14.98 1.90 -0.39
C LEU A 116 16.20 1.59 -1.28
N ASN A 117 16.59 0.32 -1.39
CA ASN A 117 17.67 -0.14 -2.27
C ASN A 117 17.25 -0.30 -3.74
N GLN A 118 15.96 -0.10 -4.04
CA GLN A 118 15.38 -0.20 -5.38
C GLN A 118 14.66 1.11 -5.77
N PRO A 119 14.54 1.42 -7.07
CA PRO A 119 13.81 2.59 -7.53
C PRO A 119 12.35 2.56 -7.08
N ILE A 120 11.89 3.64 -6.46
CA ILE A 120 10.49 3.83 -6.08
C ILE A 120 9.74 4.45 -7.27
N PRO A 121 8.65 3.84 -7.74
CA PRO A 121 7.91 4.37 -8.87
C PRO A 121 7.03 5.58 -8.47
N THR A 122 7.03 6.64 -9.27
CA THR A 122 6.41 7.94 -8.94
C THR A 122 4.98 8.13 -9.47
N ASN A 123 4.54 7.32 -10.44
CA ASN A 123 3.26 7.48 -11.13
C ASN A 123 2.36 6.23 -10.99
N LYS A 124 2.46 5.52 -9.88
CA LYS A 124 1.60 4.36 -9.57
C LYS A 124 0.34 4.79 -8.85
N TRP A 125 -0.74 4.05 -9.05
CA TRP A 125 -2.06 4.30 -8.45
C TRP A 125 -2.05 4.36 -6.90
N TRP A 126 -1.05 3.73 -6.29
CA TRP A 126 -0.84 3.64 -4.85
C TRP A 126 0.14 4.69 -4.30
N GLY A 127 0.65 5.62 -5.12
CA GLY A 127 1.64 6.62 -4.71
C GLY A 127 1.19 7.46 -3.49
N ASN A 128 -0.11 7.72 -3.35
CA ASN A 128 -0.67 8.41 -2.18
C ASN A 128 -0.45 7.69 -0.84
N LEU A 129 -0.15 6.38 -0.84
CA LEU A 129 0.11 5.62 0.40
C LEU A 129 1.53 5.83 0.91
N ILE A 130 2.46 6.20 0.03
CA ILE A 130 3.89 6.39 0.34
C ILE A 130 4.33 7.87 0.31
N HIS A 131 3.40 8.78 0.09
CA HIS A 131 3.64 10.22 0.07
C HIS A 131 2.57 10.93 0.89
N VAL A 132 2.94 12.05 1.53
CA VAL A 132 1.98 12.98 2.11
C VAL A 132 2.23 14.36 1.52
N THR A 133 1.21 14.89 0.86
CA THR A 133 1.23 16.22 0.22
C THR A 133 1.02 17.38 1.19
N ALA A 134 0.73 17.12 2.47
CA ALA A 134 0.62 18.17 3.48
C ALA A 134 0.86 17.62 4.90
N THR A 135 1.93 18.07 5.54
CA THR A 135 2.32 17.78 6.94
C THR A 135 1.31 18.30 7.96
N ASN A 136 0.54 19.34 7.59
CA ASN A 136 -0.45 20.00 8.43
C ASN A 136 -1.89 19.48 8.27
N LYS A 137 -2.14 18.56 7.33
CA LYS A 137 -3.48 17.97 7.16
C LYS A 137 -3.60 16.72 8.01
N THR A 138 -4.62 16.69 8.87
CA THR A 138 -5.13 15.49 9.56
C THR A 138 -5.61 14.42 8.58
N GLU A 139 -5.80 14.80 7.31
CA GLU A 139 -6.26 13.91 6.25
C GLU A 139 -5.10 13.30 5.45
N ASN A 140 -5.34 12.08 4.99
CA ASN A 140 -4.50 11.37 4.03
C ASN A 140 -5.29 11.14 2.74
N PHE A 141 -4.60 11.08 1.59
CA PHE A 141 -5.24 10.88 0.30
C PHE A 141 -5.45 9.38 0.01
N PRO A 142 -6.55 9.00 -0.65
CA PRO A 142 -6.81 7.60 -0.96
C PRO A 142 -5.97 7.12 -2.14
N ALA A 143 -5.73 5.81 -2.18
CA ALA A 143 -5.28 5.08 -3.36
C ALA A 143 -6.45 4.29 -3.96
N TRP A 144 -6.53 4.26 -5.29
CA TRP A 144 -7.66 3.71 -6.03
C TRP A 144 -7.28 2.36 -6.65
N ALA A 145 -7.48 1.29 -5.89
CA ALA A 145 -7.21 -0.06 -6.38
C ALA A 145 -8.28 -0.52 -7.38
N ASN A 146 -9.51 -0.05 -7.20
CA ASN A 146 -10.74 -0.52 -7.84
C ASN A 146 -11.03 -2.01 -7.56
N PRO A 147 -12.26 -2.36 -7.15
CA PRO A 147 -13.40 -1.48 -6.91
C PRO A 147 -13.29 -0.69 -5.60
N TYR A 148 -12.23 -0.90 -4.82
CA TYR A 148 -12.02 -0.25 -3.53
C TYR A 148 -11.13 0.99 -3.65
N ALA A 149 -11.44 1.99 -2.82
CA ALA A 149 -10.50 3.04 -2.46
C ALA A 149 -9.93 2.73 -1.07
N LEU A 150 -8.62 2.94 -0.89
CA LEU A 150 -7.86 2.55 0.28
C LEU A 150 -7.20 3.77 0.90
N LYS A 151 -7.15 3.84 2.23
CA LYS A 151 -6.51 4.94 2.95
C LYS A 151 -5.78 4.41 4.18
N LEU A 152 -4.66 5.07 4.51
CA LEU A 152 -3.93 4.86 5.77
C LEU A 152 -4.23 6.04 6.69
N PRO A 153 -5.10 5.88 7.70
CA PRO A 153 -5.53 6.97 8.55
C PRO A 153 -4.38 7.58 9.36
N LYS A 154 -4.36 8.92 9.47
CA LYS A 154 -3.45 9.66 10.35
C LYS A 154 -4.00 9.80 11.77
N GLU A 155 -5.32 9.68 11.91
CA GLU A 155 -6.09 9.68 13.16
C GLU A 155 -6.83 8.35 13.30
N PRO A 156 -7.20 7.93 14.53
CA PRO A 156 -7.96 6.70 14.74
C PRO A 156 -9.35 6.75 14.07
N PRO A 157 -9.91 5.60 13.65
CA PRO A 157 -9.35 4.25 13.78
C PRO A 157 -8.17 4.01 12.82
N PHE A 158 -7.06 3.49 13.36
CA PHE A 158 -5.88 3.16 12.55
C PHE A 158 -6.05 1.80 11.86
N GLY A 159 -5.35 1.58 10.75
CA GLY A 159 -5.43 0.33 9.99
C GLY A 159 -5.52 0.58 8.48
N LEU A 160 -6.06 -0.40 7.77
CA LEU A 160 -6.33 -0.30 6.34
C LEU A 160 -7.80 0.06 6.12
N GLN A 161 -8.07 1.37 5.98
CA GLN A 161 -9.41 1.87 5.71
C GLN A 161 -9.79 1.60 4.26
N THR A 162 -10.98 1.06 4.06
CA THR A 162 -11.53 0.63 2.77
C THR A 162 -12.88 1.28 2.53
N CYS A 163 -13.07 1.79 1.31
CA CYS A 163 -14.33 2.35 0.81
C CYS A 163 -14.74 1.63 -0.48
N TYR A 164 -16.00 1.16 -0.54
CA TYR A 164 -16.62 0.74 -1.79
C TYR A 164 -17.27 1.96 -2.47
N HIS A 165 -16.42 2.81 -3.03
CA HIS A 165 -16.75 4.15 -3.49
C HIS A 165 -17.85 4.25 -4.58
N PHE A 166 -18.20 3.12 -5.22
CA PHE A 166 -19.28 3.06 -6.20
C PHE A 166 -20.63 3.52 -5.62
N THR A 167 -20.92 3.19 -4.35
CA THR A 167 -22.19 3.56 -3.70
C THR A 167 -22.29 5.05 -3.37
N TYR A 168 -21.16 5.76 -3.37
CA TYR A 168 -21.07 7.19 -3.06
C TYR A 168 -20.83 8.04 -4.31
N ARG A 169 -21.25 7.52 -5.46
CA ARG A 169 -21.09 8.22 -6.73
C ARG A 169 -22.17 9.29 -6.87
N ASP A 170 -21.72 10.53 -6.95
CA ASP A 170 -22.57 11.63 -7.38
C ASP A 170 -22.32 11.90 -8.86
N ILE A 171 -23.38 12.14 -9.61
CA ILE A 171 -23.33 12.36 -11.06
C ILE A 171 -24.10 13.64 -11.37
N ALA A 172 -23.45 14.54 -12.09
CA ALA A 172 -24.08 15.77 -12.55
C ALA A 172 -25.36 15.48 -13.34
N PRO A 173 -26.36 16.38 -13.32
CA PRO A 173 -27.49 16.30 -14.22
C PRO A 173 -27.06 16.17 -15.69
N GLU A 174 -27.75 15.30 -16.42
CA GLU A 174 -27.49 15.10 -17.84
C GLU A 174 -27.98 16.30 -18.65
N VAL A 175 -27.14 16.78 -19.57
CA VAL A 175 -27.51 17.80 -20.56
C VAL A 175 -27.18 17.24 -21.95
N ASN A 176 -28.20 17.07 -22.78
CA ASN A 176 -28.07 16.53 -24.15
C ASN A 176 -27.32 15.18 -24.23
N GLY A 177 -27.64 14.19 -23.39
CA GLY A 177 -26.97 12.88 -23.45
C GLY A 177 -25.63 12.80 -22.73
N THR A 178 -25.17 13.89 -22.11
CA THR A 178 -23.81 13.97 -21.52
C THR A 178 -23.86 14.46 -20.08
N VAL A 179 -23.06 13.82 -19.23
CA VAL A 179 -22.81 14.25 -17.84
C VAL A 179 -21.49 15.02 -17.76
N LYS A 180 -21.50 16.17 -17.08
CA LYS A 180 -20.32 17.05 -17.01
C LYS A 180 -19.23 16.51 -16.08
N TRP A 181 -19.64 15.89 -14.97
CA TRP A 181 -18.75 15.37 -13.95
C TRP A 181 -19.42 14.24 -13.20
N TYR A 182 -18.60 13.43 -12.56
CA TYR A 182 -19.00 12.54 -11.48
C TYR A 182 -17.90 12.59 -10.42
N THR A 183 -18.28 12.38 -9.17
CA THR A 183 -17.35 12.29 -8.05
C THR A 183 -17.64 11.04 -7.24
N HIS A 184 -16.68 10.65 -6.40
CA HIS A 184 -16.85 9.57 -5.46
C HIS A 184 -16.52 10.09 -4.05
N GLY A 185 -17.48 9.93 -3.14
CA GLY A 185 -17.24 10.16 -1.72
C GLY A 185 -16.29 9.11 -1.13
N LEU A 186 -15.49 9.51 -0.15
CA LEU A 186 -14.63 8.62 0.63
C LEU A 186 -15.21 8.49 2.03
N HIS A 187 -15.55 7.26 2.39
CA HIS A 187 -16.18 6.89 3.64
C HIS A 187 -15.40 5.75 4.30
N ASN A 188 -15.44 5.62 5.62
CA ASN A 188 -14.93 4.44 6.31
C ASN A 188 -15.98 3.32 6.31
N ASP A 189 -16.18 2.68 5.14
CA ASP A 189 -17.10 1.54 5.08
C ASP A 189 -16.62 0.39 5.96
N LEU A 190 -15.32 0.10 5.89
CA LEU A 190 -14.67 -0.94 6.69
C LEU A 190 -13.18 -0.65 6.84
N THR A 191 -12.66 -0.72 8.06
CA THR A 191 -11.22 -0.69 8.36
C THR A 191 -10.79 -2.05 8.91
N LEU A 192 -9.85 -2.70 8.22
CA LEU A 192 -9.11 -3.82 8.82
C LEU A 192 -8.10 -3.24 9.81
N SER A 193 -8.33 -3.49 11.09
CA SER A 193 -7.55 -2.95 12.21
C SER A 193 -7.16 -4.05 13.19
N ALA A 194 -6.49 -3.65 14.28
CA ALA A 194 -6.19 -4.50 15.43
C ALA A 194 -6.45 -3.72 16.73
N ASN A 195 -6.91 -4.41 17.77
CA ASN A 195 -7.17 -3.79 19.06
C ASN A 195 -5.91 -3.14 19.68
N GLU A 196 -4.74 -3.70 19.38
CA GLU A 196 -3.46 -3.17 19.82
C GLU A 196 -3.21 -1.76 19.29
N PHE A 197 -3.68 -1.43 18.08
CA PHE A 197 -3.49 -0.10 17.50
C PHE A 197 -4.34 0.98 18.18
N PHE A 198 -5.41 0.60 18.88
CA PHE A 198 -6.28 1.53 19.59
C PHE A 198 -5.73 1.90 20.97
N ASN A 199 -5.12 0.92 21.65
CA ASN A 199 -4.52 1.13 22.98
C ASN A 199 -3.08 1.67 22.91
N SER A 200 -2.48 1.73 21.71
CA SER A 200 -1.15 2.27 21.46
C SER A 200 -1.18 3.61 20.72
N SER A 201 -0.02 4.25 20.57
CA SER A 201 0.15 5.30 19.56
C SER A 201 -0.03 4.72 18.14
N LYS A 202 -0.24 5.62 17.16
CA LYS A 202 -0.37 5.30 15.73
C LYS A 202 0.61 4.19 15.29
N PRO A 203 0.15 3.12 14.61
CA PRO A 203 1.03 2.06 14.13
C PRO A 203 1.98 2.57 13.05
N TYR A 204 3.08 1.85 12.83
CA TYR A 204 3.90 2.07 11.63
C TYR A 204 3.18 1.48 10.43
N TYR A 205 3.09 2.26 9.36
CA TYR A 205 2.70 1.77 8.03
C TYR A 205 3.96 1.69 7.17
N GLU A 206 4.21 0.56 6.53
CA GLU A 206 5.39 0.38 5.67
C GLU A 206 5.05 -0.44 4.43
N VAL A 207 5.23 0.15 3.26
CA VAL A 207 5.26 -0.53 1.98
C VAL A 207 6.66 -1.09 1.80
N TYR A 208 6.78 -2.42 1.73
CA TYR A 208 8.07 -3.10 1.71
C TYR A 208 8.36 -3.85 0.41
N GLU A 209 7.37 -4.02 -0.45
CA GLU A 209 7.51 -4.69 -1.74
C GLU A 209 6.47 -4.15 -2.71
N TRP A 210 6.83 -4.08 -4.00
CA TRP A 210 5.94 -3.65 -5.07
C TRP A 210 6.29 -4.32 -6.38
N ASP A 211 5.30 -4.42 -7.25
CA ASP A 211 5.44 -4.88 -8.62
C ASP A 211 4.63 -3.99 -9.58
N ASP A 212 4.34 -4.49 -10.78
CA ASP A 212 3.60 -3.73 -11.77
C ASP A 212 2.13 -3.50 -11.41
N ILE A 213 1.52 -4.39 -10.63
CA ILE A 213 0.08 -4.44 -10.38
C ILE A 213 -0.31 -4.06 -8.94
N GLY A 214 0.64 -4.07 -8.00
CA GLY A 214 0.33 -3.84 -6.59
C GLY A 214 1.53 -3.62 -5.67
N ILE A 215 1.21 -3.63 -4.37
CA ILE A 215 2.16 -3.46 -3.27
C ILE A 215 1.86 -4.42 -2.12
N LYS A 216 2.87 -4.69 -1.29
CA LYS A 216 2.70 -5.26 0.03
C LYS A 216 2.88 -4.18 1.09
N LEU A 217 1.87 -4.06 1.94
CA LEU A 217 1.79 -3.12 3.06
C LEU A 217 1.89 -3.90 4.37
N ARG A 218 2.71 -3.41 5.29
CA ARG A 218 2.81 -3.89 6.66
C ARG A 218 2.33 -2.80 7.61
N THR A 219 1.51 -3.18 8.58
CA THR A 219 1.05 -2.31 9.67
C THR A 219 1.44 -2.92 11.01
N CYS A 220 2.30 -2.27 11.79
CA CYS A 220 2.85 -2.83 13.02
C CYS A 220 2.57 -1.99 14.26
N ASP A 221 2.27 -2.67 15.38
CA ASP A 221 2.32 -2.06 16.70
C ASP A 221 3.76 -1.62 17.01
N ARG A 222 3.93 -0.39 17.48
CA ARG A 222 5.24 0.19 17.81
C ARG A 222 5.88 -0.50 19.02
N THR A 223 5.06 -1.07 19.91
CA THR A 223 5.52 -1.62 21.19
C THR A 223 5.99 -3.06 21.05
N ASN A 224 5.13 -3.93 20.53
CA ASN A 224 5.36 -5.38 20.51
C ASN A 224 5.87 -5.89 19.16
N ARG A 225 5.94 -5.02 18.13
CA ARG A 225 6.32 -5.37 16.74
C ARG A 225 5.48 -6.52 16.15
N THR A 226 4.27 -6.71 16.66
CA THR A 226 3.24 -7.55 16.07
C THR A 226 2.59 -6.79 14.93
N CYS A 227 2.39 -7.46 13.80
CA CYS A 227 2.03 -6.79 12.55
C CYS A 227 0.87 -7.47 11.85
N MET A 228 0.23 -6.72 10.96
CA MET A 228 -0.62 -7.27 9.92
C MET A 228 -0.03 -6.92 8.55
N ASP A 229 -0.03 -7.87 7.63
CA ASP A 229 0.45 -7.71 6.26
C ASP A 229 -0.70 -7.80 5.26
N SER A 230 -0.77 -6.84 4.34
CA SER A 230 -1.80 -6.74 3.31
C SER A 230 -1.18 -6.71 1.91
N ALA A 231 -1.75 -7.47 0.98
CA ALA A 231 -1.42 -7.37 -0.44
C ALA A 231 -2.49 -6.52 -1.14
N LEU A 232 -2.09 -5.36 -1.66
CA LEU A 232 -2.99 -4.41 -2.33
C LEU A 232 -2.72 -4.44 -3.82
N VAL A 233 -3.71 -4.89 -4.59
CA VAL A 233 -3.57 -5.11 -6.04
C VAL A 233 -4.69 -4.38 -6.75
N SER A 234 -4.39 -3.78 -7.91
CA SER A 234 -5.43 -3.19 -8.74
C SER A 234 -6.41 -4.26 -9.22
N GLY A 235 -7.71 -4.03 -9.06
CA GLY A 235 -8.76 -4.99 -9.42
C GLY A 235 -9.05 -6.06 -8.35
N MET A 236 -8.49 -5.96 -7.14
CA MET A 236 -8.70 -6.96 -6.09
C MET A 236 -10.18 -7.06 -5.70
N ALA A 237 -10.73 -8.28 -5.67
CA ALA A 237 -12.10 -8.53 -5.22
C ALA A 237 -12.23 -8.48 -3.69
N PHE A 238 -11.15 -8.79 -2.97
CA PHE A 238 -11.07 -8.82 -1.52
C PHE A 238 -10.00 -7.86 -1.04
N VAL A 239 -10.26 -7.19 0.07
CA VAL A 239 -9.21 -6.55 0.87
C VAL A 239 -8.79 -7.54 1.94
N SER A 240 -7.49 -7.77 2.10
CA SER A 240 -7.00 -8.81 3.01
C SER A 240 -5.89 -8.31 3.93
N ALA A 241 -5.80 -8.93 5.10
CA ALA A 241 -4.74 -8.72 6.08
C ALA A 241 -4.40 -10.05 6.77
N ALA A 242 -3.14 -10.44 6.74
CA ALA A 242 -2.59 -11.55 7.50
C ALA A 242 -2.09 -11.03 8.84
N TYR A 243 -2.74 -11.42 9.93
CA TYR A 243 -2.40 -11.00 11.28
C TYR A 243 -1.31 -11.90 11.87
N ASP A 244 -0.34 -11.31 12.56
CA ASP A 244 0.63 -12.03 13.39
C ASP A 244 0.67 -11.47 14.81
N GLY A 245 0.01 -12.17 15.74
CA GLY A 245 0.06 -11.85 17.17
C GLY A 245 -0.75 -10.60 17.54
N LEU A 246 -1.66 -10.20 16.67
CA LEU A 246 -2.61 -9.09 16.83
C LEU A 246 -4.03 -9.62 17.03
N THR A 247 -4.88 -8.82 17.67
CA THR A 247 -6.30 -9.10 17.89
C THR A 247 -7.12 -8.39 16.80
N PRO A 248 -7.65 -9.10 15.78
CA PRO A 248 -8.39 -8.47 14.70
C PRO A 248 -9.54 -7.59 15.21
N ARG A 249 -9.64 -6.39 14.64
CA ARG A 249 -10.68 -5.42 14.94
C ARG A 249 -11.17 -4.82 13.63
N ILE A 250 -12.49 -4.69 13.50
CA ILE A 250 -13.15 -4.07 12.36
C ILE A 250 -13.82 -2.80 12.88
N ASP A 251 -13.46 -1.67 12.30
CA ASP A 251 -14.08 -0.38 12.56
C ASP A 251 -14.79 0.11 11.30
N THR A 252 -15.94 0.74 11.46
CA THR A 252 -16.72 1.35 10.39
C THR A 252 -17.25 2.71 10.85
N GLU A 253 -17.65 3.60 9.94
CA GLU A 253 -18.40 4.81 10.30
C GLU A 253 -19.92 4.57 10.35
N HIS A 254 -20.39 3.43 9.83
CA HIS A 254 -21.81 3.11 9.71
C HIS A 254 -22.23 2.16 10.83
N ASP A 255 -23.46 2.30 11.35
CA ASP A 255 -23.93 1.39 12.39
C ASP A 255 -24.10 -0.03 11.84
N ILE A 256 -23.53 -1.00 12.55
CA ILE A 256 -23.71 -2.42 12.40
C ILE A 256 -25.09 -2.77 12.94
N THR A 257 -25.96 -3.14 12.02
CA THR A 257 -27.36 -3.50 12.32
C THR A 257 -27.53 -4.98 12.61
N HIS A 258 -26.70 -5.82 11.98
CA HIS A 258 -26.74 -7.27 12.14
C HIS A 258 -25.39 -7.89 11.74
N VAL A 259 -24.99 -8.95 12.44
CA VAL A 259 -23.88 -9.82 12.06
C VAL A 259 -24.41 -11.25 12.00
N ASP A 260 -24.31 -11.91 10.84
CA ASP A 260 -24.55 -13.35 10.70
C ASP A 260 -23.20 -14.08 10.76
N ASP A 261 -23.03 -14.85 11.83
CA ASP A 261 -21.86 -15.66 12.17
C ASP A 261 -22.18 -17.18 12.18
N SER A 262 -23.29 -17.58 11.55
CA SER A 262 -23.78 -18.96 11.55
C SER A 262 -22.83 -19.97 10.89
N ALA A 263 -21.91 -19.49 10.04
CA ALA A 263 -20.92 -20.30 9.35
C ALA A 263 -19.50 -20.04 9.92
N PRO A 264 -18.82 -21.06 10.49
CA PRO A 264 -17.48 -20.88 11.07
C PRO A 264 -16.47 -20.26 10.10
N GLY A 265 -15.82 -19.18 10.54
CA GLY A 265 -14.86 -18.42 9.74
C GLY A 265 -15.47 -17.52 8.67
N LYS A 266 -16.79 -17.29 8.69
CA LYS A 266 -17.49 -16.34 7.81
C LYS A 266 -18.43 -15.46 8.64
N PHE A 267 -18.32 -14.15 8.45
CA PHE A 267 -19.15 -13.15 9.12
C PHE A 267 -19.77 -12.24 8.08
N VAL A 268 -21.10 -12.14 8.06
CA VAL A 268 -21.82 -11.22 7.17
C VAL A 268 -22.28 -10.02 7.99
N ILE A 269 -21.68 -8.86 7.73
CA ILE A 269 -21.89 -7.62 8.47
C ILE A 269 -22.84 -6.73 7.66
N HIS A 270 -23.99 -6.40 8.24
CA HIS A 270 -24.98 -5.51 7.65
C HIS A 270 -24.90 -4.12 8.26
N LEU A 271 -24.74 -3.11 7.42
CA LEU A 271 -24.59 -1.71 7.82
C LEU A 271 -25.90 -0.92 7.59
N ASN A 272 -26.10 0.14 8.37
CA ASN A 272 -27.29 1.00 8.28
C ASN A 272 -27.43 1.75 6.93
N ASN A 273 -26.32 1.91 6.19
CA ASN A 273 -26.29 2.48 4.84
C ASN A 273 -26.68 1.48 3.73
N SER A 274 -27.25 0.33 4.09
CA SER A 274 -27.64 -0.78 3.19
C SER A 274 -26.48 -1.54 2.54
N GLN A 275 -25.23 -1.24 2.88
CA GLN A 275 -24.10 -2.07 2.47
C GLN A 275 -24.08 -3.37 3.27
N THR A 276 -23.49 -4.41 2.66
CA THR A 276 -23.23 -5.69 3.32
C THR A 276 -21.79 -6.09 3.03
N TRP A 277 -21.04 -6.42 4.07
CA TRP A 277 -19.67 -6.87 3.98
C TRP A 277 -19.57 -8.32 4.42
N VAL A 278 -18.76 -9.11 3.72
CA VAL A 278 -18.48 -10.49 4.14
C VAL A 278 -17.02 -10.58 4.52
N LEU A 279 -16.77 -10.90 5.79
CA LEU A 279 -15.46 -11.18 6.33
C LEU A 279 -15.23 -12.69 6.37
N TYR A 280 -14.09 -13.14 5.85
CA TYR A 280 -13.62 -14.50 5.92
C TYR A 280 -12.37 -14.57 6.78
N ALA A 281 -12.37 -15.47 7.76
CA ALA A 281 -11.23 -15.78 8.60
C ALA A 281 -10.69 -17.17 8.23
N SER A 282 -9.37 -17.27 8.01
CA SER A 282 -8.73 -18.55 7.75
C SER A 282 -8.77 -19.49 8.98
N ASP A 283 -8.63 -18.90 10.17
CA ASP A 283 -8.88 -19.58 11.44
C ASP A 283 -10.37 -19.54 11.77
N LYS A 284 -11.00 -20.70 11.66
CA LYS A 284 -12.45 -20.90 11.89
C LYS A 284 -12.83 -20.90 13.37
N SER A 285 -11.85 -20.92 14.27
CA SER A 285 -12.10 -20.85 15.72
C SER A 285 -12.28 -19.42 16.22
N ILE A 286 -11.96 -18.43 15.37
CA ILE A 286 -12.16 -17.02 15.70
C ILE A 286 -13.65 -16.74 15.80
N SER A 287 -14.04 -16.15 16.93
CA SER A 287 -15.32 -15.49 17.14
C SER A 287 -15.11 -13.98 17.18
N PHE A 288 -16.11 -13.26 16.70
CA PHE A 288 -16.17 -11.81 16.77
C PHE A 288 -17.31 -11.39 17.68
N ARG A 289 -17.08 -10.35 18.48
CA ARG A 289 -18.10 -9.70 19.29
C ARG A 289 -18.29 -8.26 18.81
N VAL A 290 -19.55 -7.84 18.74
CA VAL A 290 -19.89 -6.43 18.54
C VAL A 290 -19.63 -5.73 19.87
N GLU A 291 -18.66 -4.82 19.90
CA GLU A 291 -18.31 -4.05 21.10
C GLU A 291 -19.27 -2.85 21.25
N ASP A 292 -19.43 -2.13 20.15
CA ASP A 292 -20.31 -0.98 20.00
C ASP A 292 -20.98 -1.06 18.62
N SER A 293 -21.96 -0.19 18.36
CA SER A 293 -22.67 -0.16 17.08
C SER A 293 -21.75 -0.02 15.86
N VAL A 294 -20.49 0.40 15.99
CA VAL A 294 -19.58 0.63 14.86
C VAL A 294 -18.28 -0.19 14.92
N VAL A 295 -18.17 -1.10 15.90
CA VAL A 295 -16.95 -1.87 16.15
C VAL A 295 -17.26 -3.34 16.36
N THR A 296 -16.51 -4.20 15.69
CA THR A 296 -16.52 -5.65 15.91
C THR A 296 -15.10 -6.15 16.10
N GLN A 297 -14.86 -6.92 17.16
CA GLN A 297 -13.52 -7.34 17.55
C GLN A 297 -13.45 -8.85 17.79
N ALA A 298 -12.32 -9.47 17.46
CA ALA A 298 -12.06 -10.87 17.77
C ALA A 298 -11.81 -11.11 19.27
N ASP A 299 -12.09 -12.35 19.71
CA ASP A 299 -11.93 -12.73 21.12
C ASP A 299 -10.50 -12.96 21.58
N ALA A 300 -9.56 -13.15 20.65
CA ALA A 300 -8.17 -13.41 20.97
C ALA A 300 -7.21 -12.86 19.91
N LYS A 301 -5.93 -12.78 20.28
CA LYS A 301 -4.82 -12.62 19.33
C LYS A 301 -4.74 -13.84 18.42
N THR A 302 -4.43 -13.62 17.15
CA THR A 302 -4.46 -14.69 16.14
C THR A 302 -3.27 -14.63 15.20
N ARG A 303 -2.98 -15.78 14.57
CA ARG A 303 -2.19 -15.87 13.34
C ARG A 303 -3.11 -16.32 12.22
N SER A 304 -3.88 -15.38 11.67
CA SER A 304 -4.95 -15.67 10.71
C SER A 304 -4.96 -14.66 9.56
N LEU A 305 -5.25 -15.15 8.36
CA LEU A 305 -5.66 -14.33 7.24
C LEU A 305 -7.13 -13.93 7.39
N MET A 306 -7.38 -12.63 7.31
CA MET A 306 -8.71 -12.03 7.20
C MET A 306 -8.89 -11.44 5.81
N SER A 307 -10.05 -11.66 5.20
CA SER A 307 -10.41 -11.10 3.90
C SER A 307 -11.83 -10.55 3.93
N ALA A 308 -12.00 -9.30 3.53
CA ALA A 308 -13.29 -8.63 3.46
C ALA A 308 -13.68 -8.33 2.00
N VAL A 309 -14.96 -8.47 1.68
CA VAL A 309 -15.53 -8.11 0.38
C VAL A 309 -16.85 -7.40 0.56
N ALA A 310 -17.07 -6.32 -0.21
CA ALA A 310 -18.37 -5.68 -0.31
C ALA A 310 -19.30 -6.56 -1.16
N SER A 311 -20.41 -6.99 -0.58
CA SER A 311 -21.48 -7.67 -1.30
C SER A 311 -22.36 -6.62 -1.95
N ALA A 312 -22.13 -6.35 -3.24
CA ALA A 312 -23.09 -5.60 -4.04
C ALA A 312 -24.38 -6.41 -4.14
N ARG A 313 -25.44 -5.96 -3.45
CA ARG A 313 -26.80 -6.47 -3.72
C ARG A 313 -27.10 -6.09 -5.17
N ARG A 314 -27.14 -7.07 -6.09
CA ARG A 314 -27.66 -6.83 -7.44
C ARG A 314 -29.13 -6.46 -7.27
N THR A 315 -29.43 -5.17 -7.21
CA THR A 315 -30.80 -4.69 -7.40
C THR A 315 -31.13 -4.86 -8.88
N LEU A 316 -31.40 -6.10 -9.29
CA LEU A 316 -31.92 -6.48 -10.60
C LEU A 316 -33.43 -6.78 -10.50
N GLU A 317 -34.11 -6.12 -9.57
CA GLU A 317 -35.56 -6.21 -9.36
C GLU A 317 -36.18 -4.81 -9.41
N ARG A 318 -36.47 -4.35 -10.63
CA ARG A 318 -37.66 -3.58 -11.05
C ARG A 318 -37.37 -2.74 -12.29
N LYS A 319 -37.53 -3.38 -13.45
CA LYS A 319 -37.99 -2.73 -14.68
C LYS A 319 -38.67 -3.72 -15.64
N LEU A 320 -39.44 -4.65 -15.09
CA LEU A 320 -40.29 -5.59 -15.84
C LEU A 320 -41.75 -5.62 -15.35
N GLU A 321 -42.18 -4.61 -14.59
CA GLU A 321 -43.60 -4.45 -14.16
C GLU A 321 -44.18 -3.08 -14.52
N SER A 322 -43.66 -2.44 -15.56
CA SER A 322 -44.37 -1.35 -16.23
C SER A 322 -44.14 -1.44 -17.74
N ASP A 323 -44.88 -2.35 -18.36
CA ASP A 323 -45.41 -2.24 -19.73
C ASP A 323 -46.70 -3.07 -19.80
#